data_AF-A0A3C0AZQ5-F1
#
_entry.id   AF-A0A3C0AZQ5-F1
#
_cell.length_a   1.000
_cell.length_b   1.000
_cell.length_c   1.000
_cell.angle_alpha   90.00
_cell.angle_beta   90.00
_cell.angle_gamma   90.00
#
_symmetry.space_group_name_H-M   'P 1'
#
loop_
_entity.id
_entity.type
_entity.pdbx_description
1 polymer ?
#
loop_
_entity_poly.entity_id
_entity_poly.type
_entity_poly.pdbx_seq_one_letter_code
_entity_poly.pdbx_strand_id
1 'polypeptide(L)'
;VEVARAIYTSKEKIKYDILFDYAKKFDSQAVIKRLGFLLEILDINSGIIDDLHTIKTASYVVLDTELPKVGKRNSRWSIQQNLETDTIKSAIYT
;
A
#
# COMPACT_ATOMS: atom_id res chain seq x y z
N VAL A 1 4.96 2.16 9.46
CA VAL A 1 4.61 3.61 9.60
C VAL A 1 5.49 4.49 8.69
N GLU A 2 6.81 4.34 8.72
CA GLU A 2 7.76 5.19 7.97
C GLU A 2 7.54 5.23 6.45
N VAL A 3 7.19 4.11 5.83
CA VAL A 3 6.94 4.01 4.38
C VAL A 3 5.80 4.92 3.95
N ALA A 4 4.72 5.01 4.73
CA ALA A 4 3.58 5.86 4.41
C ALA A 4 3.98 7.34 4.39
N ARG A 5 4.79 7.77 5.37
CA ARG A 5 5.34 9.13 5.44
C ARG A 5 6.24 9.42 4.23
N ALA A 6 7.19 8.54 3.94
CA ALA A 6 8.12 8.72 2.82
C ALA A 6 7.41 8.86 1.46
N ILE A 7 6.38 8.03 1.23
CA ILE A 7 5.53 8.09 0.04
C ILE A 7 4.79 9.44 -0.01
N TYR A 8 4.16 9.85 1.09
CA TYR A 8 3.40 11.10 1.14
C TYR A 8 4.29 12.34 0.92
N THR A 9 5.44 12.42 1.59
CA THR A 9 6.38 13.55 1.46
C THR A 9 6.99 13.62 0.06
N SER A 10 7.17 12.48 -0.61
CA SER A 10 7.79 12.41 -1.94
C SER A 10 6.76 12.34 -3.08
N LYS A 11 5.46 12.45 -2.79
CA LYS A 11 4.38 12.15 -3.74
C LYS A 11 4.46 12.92 -5.07
N GLU A 12 4.99 14.14 -5.05
CA GLU A 12 5.16 14.99 -6.24
C GLU A 12 6.44 14.68 -7.02
N LYS A 13 7.42 14.01 -6.39
CA LYS A 13 8.72 13.66 -6.99
C LYS A 13 8.76 12.19 -7.46
N ILE A 14 7.83 11.36 -6.99
CA ILE A 14 7.75 9.95 -7.34
C ILE A 14 7.36 9.80 -8.81
N LYS A 15 8.19 9.04 -9.54
CA LYS A 15 7.86 8.53 -10.87
C LYS A 15 7.09 7.22 -10.70
N TYR A 16 5.76 7.30 -10.75
CA TYR A 16 4.87 6.18 -10.43
C TYR A 16 4.99 5.01 -11.41
N ASP A 17 5.25 5.29 -12.68
CA ASP A 17 5.60 4.30 -13.71
C ASP A 17 6.80 3.44 -13.29
N ILE A 18 7.88 4.09 -12.85
CA ILE A 18 9.08 3.41 -12.36
C ILE A 18 8.79 2.62 -11.08
N LEU A 19 8.01 3.21 -10.17
CA LEU A 19 7.61 2.55 -8.92
C LEU A 19 6.81 1.26 -9.20
N PHE A 20 5.91 1.30 -10.19
CA PHE A 20 5.13 0.15 -10.63
C PHE A 20 6.03 -0.94 -11.24
N ASP A 21 6.99 -0.55 -12.08
CA ASP A 21 7.95 -1.50 -12.64
C ASP A 21 8.80 -2.19 -11.57
N TYR A 22 9.23 -1.46 -10.54
CA TYR A 22 9.93 -2.06 -9.40
C TYR A 22 9.01 -2.97 -8.59
N ALA A 23 7.76 -2.58 -8.35
CA ALA A 23 6.79 -3.43 -7.65
C ALA A 23 6.54 -4.76 -8.39
N LYS A 24 6.51 -4.73 -9.73
CA LYS A 24 6.44 -5.93 -10.57
C LYS A 24 7.71 -6.77 -10.49
N LYS A 25 8.89 -6.15 -10.61
CA LYS A 25 10.19 -6.86 -10.55
C LYS A 25 10.44 -7.53 -9.20
N PHE A 26 9.85 -6.99 -8.13
CA PHE A 26 9.94 -7.58 -6.80
C PHE A 26 9.17 -8.92 -6.69
N ASP A 27 8.26 -9.20 -7.63
CA ASP A 27 7.51 -10.46 -7.75
C ASP A 27 6.83 -10.90 -6.44
N SER A 28 6.34 -9.92 -5.66
CA SER A 28 5.62 -10.18 -4.42
C SER A 28 4.23 -9.57 -4.43
N GLN A 29 3.25 -10.44 -4.32
CA GLN A 29 1.86 -10.06 -4.12
C GLN A 29 1.64 -9.25 -2.84
N ALA A 30 2.49 -9.42 -1.82
CA ALA A 30 2.42 -8.60 -0.62
C ALA A 30 2.81 -7.14 -0.90
N VAL A 31 3.81 -6.90 -1.74
CA VAL A 31 4.25 -5.55 -2.12
C VAL A 31 3.19 -4.86 -2.96
N ILE A 32 2.68 -5.51 -4.00
CA ILE A 32 1.62 -4.96 -4.88
C ILE A 32 0.41 -4.52 -4.05
N LYS A 33 -0.06 -5.39 -3.14
CA LYS A 33 -1.24 -5.13 -2.31
C LYS A 33 -1.00 -3.98 -1.34
N ARG A 34 0.10 -4.02 -0.58
CA ARG A 34 0.42 -2.99 0.42
C ARG A 34 0.62 -1.63 -0.24
N LEU A 35 1.30 -1.58 -1.38
CA LEU A 35 1.50 -0.35 -2.14
C LEU A 35 0.17 0.26 -2.57
N GLY A 36 -0.68 -0.51 -3.24
CA GLY A 36 -1.97 0.00 -3.70
C GLY A 36 -2.87 0.49 -2.56
N PHE A 37 -2.91 -0.26 -1.45
CA PHE A 37 -3.64 0.15 -0.25
C PHE A 37 -3.11 1.45 0.36
N LEU A 38 -1.78 1.64 0.41
CA LEU A 38 -1.18 2.87 0.91
C LEU A 38 -1.50 4.06 0.00
N LEU A 39 -1.40 3.90 -1.33
CA LEU A 39 -1.71 4.96 -2.28
C LEU A 39 -3.16 5.44 -2.13
N GLU A 40 -4.11 4.52 -1.96
CA GLU A 40 -5.52 4.88 -1.76
C GLU A 40 -5.79 5.54 -0.40
N ILE A 41 -5.21 5.02 0.70
CA ILE A 41 -5.42 5.61 2.03
C ILE A 41 -4.84 7.02 2.14
N LEU A 42 -3.73 7.26 1.43
CA LEU A 42 -3.05 8.55 1.39
C LEU A 42 -3.65 9.51 0.35
N ASP A 43 -4.72 9.11 -0.33
CA ASP A 43 -5.39 9.88 -1.40
C ASP A 43 -4.41 10.30 -2.51
N ILE A 44 -3.46 9.43 -2.83
CA ILE A 44 -2.46 9.65 -3.88
C ILE A 44 -3.00 9.05 -5.16
N ASN A 45 -3.74 9.88 -5.90
CA ASN A 45 -4.29 9.48 -7.18
C ASN A 45 -3.16 9.33 -8.21
N SER A 46 -2.74 8.10 -8.43
CA SER A 46 -1.68 7.73 -9.38
C SER A 46 -2.26 6.78 -10.40
N GLY A 47 -1.84 6.94 -11.67
CA GLY A 47 -2.33 6.09 -12.77
C GLY A 47 -2.03 4.60 -12.61
N ILE A 48 -1.16 4.23 -11.66
CA ILE A 48 -0.76 2.85 -11.41
C ILE A 48 -1.71 2.08 -10.49
N ILE A 49 -2.68 2.74 -9.85
CA ILE A 49 -3.63 2.07 -8.93
C ILE A 49 -4.41 0.98 -9.67
N ASP A 50 -4.93 1.30 -10.85
CA ASP A 50 -5.69 0.35 -11.67
C ASP A 50 -4.82 -0.79 -12.20
N ASP A 51 -3.57 -0.48 -12.56
CA ASP A 51 -2.59 -1.48 -12.99
C ASP A 51 -2.25 -2.45 -11.86
N LEU A 52 -1.99 -1.94 -10.65
CA LEU A 52 -1.74 -2.73 -9.43
C LEU A 52 -2.95 -3.61 -9.09
N HIS A 53 -4.17 -3.07 -9.23
CA HIS A 53 -5.39 -3.81 -8.96
C HIS A 53 -5.58 -4.97 -9.97
N THR A 54 -5.20 -4.76 -11.23
CA THR A 54 -5.31 -5.77 -12.30
C THR A 54 -4.40 -6.98 -12.06
N ILE A 55 -3.17 -6.75 -11.58
CA ILE A 55 -2.17 -7.83 -11.34
C ILE A 55 -2.28 -8.47 -9.95
N LYS A 56 -3.17 -7.95 -9.09
CA LYS A 56 -3.36 -8.43 -7.73
C LYS A 56 -4.08 -9.78 -7.71
N THR A 57 -3.58 -10.70 -6.90
CA THR A 57 -4.22 -11.99 -6.59
C THR A 57 -5.23 -11.89 -5.45
N ALA A 58 -6.19 -12.82 -5.40
CA ALA A 58 -7.27 -12.83 -4.41
C ALA A 58 -6.82 -13.10 -2.96
N SER A 59 -5.70 -13.83 -2.76
CA SER A 59 -5.24 -14.26 -1.43
C SER A 59 -4.97 -13.09 -0.49
N TYR A 60 -5.28 -13.25 0.80
CA TYR A 60 -5.08 -12.16 1.77
C TYR A 60 -3.64 -12.09 2.29
N VAL A 61 -3.12 -10.86 2.40
CA VAL A 61 -1.82 -10.57 3.03
C VAL A 61 -2.00 -9.68 4.26
N VAL A 62 -1.09 -9.78 5.22
CA VAL A 62 -1.10 -8.91 6.39
C VAL A 62 -0.50 -7.55 6.01
N LEU A 63 -1.13 -6.45 6.46
CA LEU A 63 -0.66 -5.10 6.18
C LEU A 63 0.73 -4.87 6.81
N ASP A 64 0.82 -5.05 8.12
CA ASP A 64 2.07 -4.96 8.88
C ASP A 64 2.49 -6.35 9.35
N THR A 65 3.68 -6.81 8.98
CA THR A 65 4.17 -8.15 9.35
C THR A 65 4.67 -8.24 10.79
N GLU A 66 4.95 -7.11 11.43
CA GLU A 66 5.45 -7.06 12.81
C GLU A 66 4.29 -7.13 13.82
N LEU A 67 3.07 -6.85 13.37
CA LEU A 67 1.87 -6.89 14.20
C LEU A 67 1.13 -8.22 14.07
N PRO A 68 0.38 -8.63 15.11
CA PRO A 68 -0.45 -9.84 15.06
C PRO A 68 -1.42 -9.83 13.88
N LYS A 69 -1.78 -11.02 13.39
CA LYS A 69 -2.68 -11.22 12.23
C LYS A 69 -4.15 -11.04 12.62
N VAL A 70 -4.49 -9.86 13.13
CA VAL A 70 -5.81 -9.47 13.64
C VAL A 70 -6.41 -8.32 12.82
N GLY A 71 -7.63 -7.91 13.12
CA GLY A 71 -8.26 -6.70 12.53
C GLY A 71 -9.21 -6.95 11.36
N LYS A 72 -9.45 -5.92 10.54
CA LYS A 72 -10.46 -5.93 9.48
C LYS A 72 -9.89 -6.45 8.16
N ARG A 73 -10.73 -7.07 7.33
CA ARG A 73 -10.36 -7.48 5.97
C ARG A 73 -10.79 -6.43 4.96
N ASN A 74 -9.83 -5.89 4.23
CA ASN A 74 -10.07 -5.06 3.06
C ASN A 74 -10.06 -5.97 1.82
N SER A 75 -11.23 -6.18 1.22
CA SER A 75 -11.39 -7.04 0.04
C SER A 75 -10.84 -6.40 -1.24
N ARG A 76 -10.90 -5.07 -1.35
CA ARG A 76 -10.37 -4.31 -2.49
C ARG A 76 -8.90 -4.62 -2.73
N TRP A 77 -8.07 -4.59 -1.69
CA TRP A 77 -6.64 -4.92 -1.78
C TRP A 77 -6.28 -6.33 -1.28
N SER A 78 -7.26 -7.14 -0.88
CA SER A 78 -7.01 -8.45 -0.25
C SER A 78 -6.01 -8.32 0.92
N ILE A 79 -6.25 -7.36 1.82
CA ILE A 79 -5.39 -7.07 2.96
C ILE A 79 -6.13 -7.34 4.27
N GLN A 80 -5.45 -8.04 5.18
CA GLN A 80 -5.79 -8.08 6.60
C GLN A 80 -5.17 -6.83 7.24
N GLN A 81 -6.01 -5.84 7.49
CA GLN A 81 -5.64 -4.58 8.12
C GLN A 81 -5.53 -4.79 9.62
N ASN A 82 -4.30 -5.00 10.08
CA ASN A 82 -3.92 -5.15 11.48
C ASN A 82 -3.31 -3.88 12.10
N LEU A 83 -3.26 -2.79 11.33
CA LEU A 83 -2.87 -1.46 11.78
C LEU A 83 -4.04 -0.49 11.54
N GLU A 84 -4.32 0.38 12.50
CA GLU A 84 -5.38 1.37 12.35
C GLU A 84 -5.03 2.39 11.26
N THR A 85 -6.01 2.72 10.41
CA THR A 85 -5.82 3.70 9.33
C THR A 85 -5.40 5.05 9.89
N ASP A 86 -5.91 5.42 11.07
CA ASP A 86 -5.61 6.69 11.71
C ASP A 86 -4.13 6.80 12.10
N THR A 87 -3.48 5.68 12.47
CA THR A 87 -2.03 5.64 12.71
C THR A 87 -1.23 5.87 11.42
N ILE A 88 -1.72 5.36 10.29
CA ILE A 88 -1.08 5.56 8.98
C ILE A 88 -1.22 7.01 8.54
N LYS A 89 -2.39 7.61 8.78
CA LYS A 89 -2.65 9.02 8.45
C LYS A 89 -1.91 9.97 9.38
N SER A 90 -1.84 9.70 10.68
CA SER A 90 -1.10 10.56 11.63
C SER A 90 0.41 10.59 11.34
N ALA A 91 0.94 9.51 10.77
CA ALA A 91 2.33 9.40 10.35
C ALA A 91 2.77 10.43 9.29
N ILE A 92 1.83 11.04 8.55
CA ILE A 92 2.17 12.08 7.57
C ILE A 92 2.36 13.45 8.23
N TYR A 93 1.87 13.64 9.45
CA TYR A 93 1.89 14.91 10.19
C TYR A 93 2.95 14.98 11.30
N THR A 94 3.53 13.84 11.69
CA THR A 94 4.67 13.73 12.62
C THR A 94 5.95 13.55 11.82
#